data_AF-A0A2V8HJB5-F1
#
_entry.id   AF-A0A2V8HJB5-F1
#
_cell.length_a   1.000
_cell.length_b   1.000
_cell.length_c   1.000
_cell.angle_alpha   90.00
_cell.angle_beta   90.00
_cell.angle_gamma   90.00
#
_symmetry.space_group_name_H-M   'P 1'
#
loop_
_entity.id
_entity.type
_entity.pdbx_description
1 polymer ?
#
loop_
_entity_poly.entity_id
_entity_poly.type
_entity_poly.pdbx_seq_one_letter_code
_entity_poly.pdbx_strand_id
1 'polypeptide(L)' 'MFLAQMLTYLRITGLGVGLILNFNRPVMVDGVRRVSLRENQTLRL' A
#
# COMPACT_ATOMS: atom_id res chain seq x y z
N MET A 1 -2.59 -6.97 -8.92
CA MET A 1 -3.64 -5.99 -9.30
C MET A 1 -3.78 -4.85 -8.29
N PHE A 2 -4.07 -5.10 -6.99
CA PHE A 2 -4.40 -4.04 -6.00
C PHE A 2 -3.25 -3.14 -5.51
N LEU A 3 -1.99 -3.49 -5.78
CA LEU A 3 -0.84 -2.71 -5.32
C LEU A 3 -0.79 -1.30 -5.94
N ALA A 4 -1.03 -1.20 -7.24
CA ALA A 4 -0.91 0.08 -7.96
C ALA A 4 -1.94 1.09 -7.44
N GLN A 5 -3.20 0.66 -7.29
CA GLN A 5 -4.25 1.47 -6.70
C GLN A 5 -3.93 1.89 -5.27
N MET A 6 -3.40 0.97 -4.45
CA MET A 6 -2.97 1.30 -3.09
C MET A 6 -1.90 2.38 -3.07
N LEU A 7 -0.88 2.27 -3.93
CA LEU A 7 0.17 3.29 -4.05
C LEU A 7 -0.40 4.65 -4.49
N THR A 8 -1.40 4.67 -5.38
CA THR A 8 -2.09 5.91 -5.77
C THR A 8 -2.81 6.55 -4.58
N TYR A 9 -3.56 5.77 -3.79
CA TYR A 9 -4.20 6.31 -2.59
C TYR A 9 -3.19 6.82 -1.57
N LEU A 10 -2.12 6.08 -1.32
CA LEU A 10 -1.06 6.53 -0.41
C LEU A 10 -0.45 7.87 -0.86
N ARG A 11 -0.21 8.05 -2.17
CA ARG A 11 0.29 9.32 -2.74
C ARG A 11 -0.70 10.47 -2.59
N ILE A 12 -1.97 10.25 -2.95
CA ILE A 12 -3.00 11.30 -2.93
C ILE A 12 -3.37 11.71 -1.50
N THR A 13 -3.34 10.77 -0.56
CA THR A 13 -3.68 11.01 0.85
C THR A 13 -2.49 11.49 1.69
N GLY A 14 -1.27 11.44 1.16
CA GLY A 14 -0.04 11.74 1.90
C GLY A 14 0.31 10.72 3.00
N LEU A 15 -0.30 9.53 2.97
CA LEU A 15 -0.06 8.47 3.95
C LEU A 15 1.13 7.60 3.52
N GLY A 16 2.02 7.25 4.46
CA GLY A 16 3.21 6.44 4.18
C GLY A 16 2.98 4.92 4.18
N VAL A 17 1.85 4.45 4.68
CA VAL A 17 1.59 3.02 4.95
C VAL A 17 0.16 2.65 4.60
N GLY A 18 0.02 1.49 3.97
CA GLY A 18 -1.25 0.90 3.59
C GLY A 18 -1.35 -0.60 3.94
N LEU A 19 -2.58 -1.10 4.05
CA LEU A 19 -2.89 -2.52 4.21
C LEU A 19 -3.79 -3.00 3.06
N ILE A 20 -3.39 -4.09 2.40
CA ILE A 20 -4.22 -4.82 1.44
C ILE A 20 -4.69 -6.09 2.13
N LEU A 21 -5.99 -6.36 2.05
CA LEU A 21 -6.63 -7.55 2.61
C LEU A 21 -7.24 -8.38 1.48
N ASN A 22 -6.88 -9.66 1.42
CA ASN A 22 -7.48 -10.65 0.55
C ASN A 22 -8.17 -11.73 1.40
N PHE A 23 -9.50 -11.66 1.47
CA PHE A 23 -10.31 -12.60 2.23
C PHE A 23 -10.50 -13.96 1.53
N ASN A 24 -10.07 -14.10 0.26
CA ASN A 24 -10.19 -15.34 -0.50
C ASN A 24 -8.96 -16.25 -0.28
N ARG A 25 -8.55 -16.43 0.97
CA ARG A 25 -7.44 -17.31 1.39
C ARG A 25 -7.87 -18.17 2.58
N PRO A 26 -7.40 -19.42 2.70
CA PRO A 26 -7.78 -20.31 3.80
C PRO A 26 -7.39 -19.77 5.19
N VAL A 27 -6.31 -18.99 5.27
CA VAL A 27 -5.84 -18.35 6.50
C VAL A 27 -5.72 -16.85 6.28
N MET A 28 -6.19 -16.04 7.23
CA MET A 28 -6.21 -14.58 7.09
C MET A 28 -4.81 -13.99 6.91
N VAL A 29 -3.80 -14.53 7.60
CA VAL A 29 -2.41 -14.04 7.50
C VAL A 29 -1.88 -14.11 6.05
N ASP A 30 -2.31 -15.09 5.26
CA ASP A 30 -1.93 -15.26 3.85
C ASP A 30 -2.59 -14.23 2.93
N GLY A 31 -3.65 -13.58 3.41
CA GLY A 31 -4.39 -12.53 2.72
C GLY A 31 -3.91 -11.13 3.04
N VAL A 32 -3.06 -10.96 4.05
CA VAL A 32 -2.64 -9.64 4.54
C VAL A 32 -1.34 -9.22 3.87
N ARG A 33 -1.33 -8.01 3.30
CA ARG A 33 -0.12 -7.41 2.74
C ARG A 33 0.03 -5.95 3.17
N ARG A 34 1.12 -5.66 3.86
CA ARG A 34 1.55 -4.28 4.17
C ARG A 34 2.21 -3.65 2.94
N VAL A 35 1.85 -2.41 2.66
CA VAL A 35 2.44 -1.57 1.60
C VAL A 35 3.05 -0.35 2.27
N SER A 36 4.27 0.02 1.87
CA SER A 36 4.90 1.25 2.30
C SER A 36 5.23 2.10 1.09
N LEU A 37 4.78 3.35 1.11
CA LEU A 37 5.14 4.34 0.11
C LEU A 37 6.49 4.94 0.54
N ARG A 38 7.55 4.57 -0.18
CA ARG A 38 8.83 5.29 -0.10
C ARG A 38 8.77 6.44 -1.09
N GLU A 39 8.68 7.66 -0.57
CA GLU A 39 8.92 8.85 -1.36
C GLU A 39 10.43 9.03 -1.52
N ASN A 40 10.91 9.06 -2.76
CA ASN A 40 12.26 9.53 -3.03
C ASN A 40 12.28 11.03 -2.75
N GLN A 41 13.20 11.48 -1.88
CA GLN A 41 13.28 12.87 -1.41
C GLN A 41 13.71 13.87 -2.50
N THR A 42 13.64 13.51 -3.78
CA THR A 42 14.18 14.28 -4.90
C THR A 42 13.36 15.51 -5.31
N LEU A 43 12.20 15.76 -4.69
CA LEU A 43 11.32 16.90 -5.01
C LEU A 43 10.87 17.68 -3.76
N ARG A 44 11.80 17.89 -2.82
CA ARG A 44 11.71 19.03 -1.88
C ARG A 44 12.74 20.08 -2.31
N LEU A 45 12.40 20.83 -3.36
CA LEU A 45 13.06 22.08 -3.74
C LEU A 45 12.00 23.18 -3.74
#